data_AF-A0A1A8DA36-F1
#
_entry.id   AF-A0A1A8DA36-F1
#
_cell.length_a   1.000
_cell.length_b   1.000
_cell.length_c   1.000
_cell.angle_alpha   90.00
_cell.angle_beta   90.00
_cell.angle_gamma   90.00
#
_symmetry.space_group_name_H-M   'P 1'
#
loop_
_entity.id
_entity.type
_entity.pdbx_description
1 polymer ?
#
loop_
_entity_poly.entity_id
_entity_poly.type
_entity_poly.pdbx_seq_one_letter_code
_entity_poly.pdbx_strand_id
1 'polypeptide(L)' 'IRSQFLYIFYSFLGTVLFSLYLLFDTQLILGGKYEISPEEYVFATLNLYVDIITLFIFLLQLLNLCNS' A
#
# COMPACT_ATOMS: atom_id res chain seq x y z
N ILE A 1 25.24 -8.56 -4.94
CA ILE A 1 25.56 -7.66 -3.80
C ILE A 1 25.15 -6.20 -4.06
N ARG A 2 25.83 -5.39 -4.90
CA ARG A 2 25.41 -3.98 -5.14
C ARG A 2 23.99 -3.84 -5.72
N SER A 3 23.57 -4.72 -6.63
CA SER A 3 22.20 -4.71 -7.17
C SER A 3 21.16 -5.11 -6.13
N GLN A 4 21.41 -6.17 -5.34
CA GLN A 4 20.53 -6.62 -4.26
C GLN A 4 20.27 -5.53 -3.23
N PHE A 5 21.30 -4.79 -2.80
CA PHE A 5 21.11 -3.68 -1.87
C PHE A 5 20.18 -2.59 -2.44
N LEU A 6 20.33 -2.25 -3.72
CA LEU A 6 19.44 -1.29 -4.39
C LEU A 6 17.99 -1.79 -4.46
N TYR A 7 17.78 -3.08 -4.77
CA TYR A 7 16.44 -3.68 -4.81
C TYR A 7 15.80 -3.75 -3.42
N ILE A 8 16.55 -4.08 -2.38
CA ILE A 8 16.07 -4.10 -1.00
C ILE A 8 15.68 -2.68 -0.57
N PHE A 9 16.53 -1.69 -0.84
CA PHE A 9 16.24 -0.29 -0.50
C PHE A 9 15.01 0.23 -1.23
N TYR A 10 14.88 -0.05 -2.53
CA TYR A 10 13.71 0.32 -3.33
C TYR A 10 12.42 -0.33 -2.80
N SER A 11 12.46 -1.64 -2.53
CA SER A 11 11.29 -2.38 -2.03
C SER A 11 10.87 -1.92 -0.64
N PHE A 12 11.85 -1.61 0.22
CA PHE A 12 11.61 -1.06 1.56
C PHE A 12 10.97 0.33 1.49
N LEU A 13 11.52 1.23 0.67
CA LEU A 13 10.99 2.57 0.49
C LEU A 13 9.57 2.53 -0.11
N GLY A 14 9.34 1.67 -1.12
CA GLY A 14 8.02 1.40 -1.68
C GLY A 14 7.03 0.92 -0.61
N THR A 15 7.43 -0.08 0.19
CA THR A 15 6.60 -0.61 1.28
C THR A 15 6.19 0.49 2.27
N VAL A 16 7.14 1.31 2.73
CA VAL A 16 6.87 2.40 3.69
C VAL A 16 5.93 3.44 3.09
N LEU A 17 6.18 3.88 1.85
CA LEU A 17 5.36 4.88 1.18
C LEU A 17 3.92 4.38 0.94
N PHE A 18 3.75 3.17 0.41
CA PHE A 18 2.43 2.58 0.20
C PHE A 18 1.69 2.30 1.51
N SER A 19 2.39 1.97 2.59
CA SER A 19 1.78 1.83 3.92
C SER A 19 1.21 3.15 4.44
N LEU A 20 1.95 4.26 4.26
CA LEU A 20 1.49 5.60 4.64
C LEU A 20 0.33 6.08 3.76
N TYR A 21 0.39 5.77 2.46
CA TYR A 21 -0.69 6.06 1.51
C TYR A 21 -1.97 5.32 1.90
N LEU A 22 -1.87 4.01 2.20
CA LEU A 22 -3.00 3.21 2.67
C LEU A 22 -3.60 3.74 3.98
N LEU A 23 -2.76 4.20 4.92
CA LEU A 23 -3.22 4.83 6.16
C LEU A 23 -3.99 6.13 5.88
N PHE A 24 -3.55 6.92 4.91
CA PHE A 24 -4.22 8.15 4.51
C PHE A 24 -5.57 7.87 3.84
N ASP A 25 -5.60 6.93 2.89
CA ASP A 25 -6.82 6.58 2.16
C ASP A 25 -7.86 5.93 3.07
N THR A 26 -7.46 5.05 3.99
CA THR A 26 -8.36 4.53 5.02
C THR A 26 -8.92 5.64 5.91
N GLN A 27 -8.10 6.63 6.28
CA GLN A 27 -8.56 7.76 7.10
C GLN A 27 -9.52 8.69 6.33
N LEU A 28 -9.35 8.86 5.02
CA LEU A 28 -10.30 9.61 4.20
C LEU A 28 -11.66 8.91 4.12
N ILE A 29 -11.66 7.57 4.06
CA ILE A 29 -12.87 6.77 3.93
C ILE A 29 -13.58 6.60 5.28
N LEU A 30 -12.84 6.46 6.38
CA LEU A 30 -13.37 6.14 7.71
C LEU A 30 -13.42 7.33 8.68
N GLY A 31 -12.58 8.35 8.52
CA GLY A 31 -12.38 9.47 9.46
C GLY A 31 -13.47 10.55 9.42
N GLY A 32 -14.69 10.16 9.06
CA GLY A 32 -15.74 10.99 8.46
C GLY A 32 -16.08 12.33 9.12
N LYS A 33 -16.47 13.27 8.23
CA LYS A 33 -17.39 14.39 8.51
C LYS A 33 -18.57 14.47 7.53
N TYR A 34 -18.59 13.67 6.46
CA TYR A 34 -19.61 13.70 5.41
C TYR A 34 -20.13 12.28 5.13
N GLU A 35 -21.44 12.15 4.90
CA GLU A 35 -22.05 10.89 4.46
C GLU A 35 -21.60 10.61 3.02
N ILE A 36 -20.78 9.59 2.85
CA ILE A 36 -20.34 9.11 1.53
C ILE A 36 -21.51 8.37 0.88
N SER A 37 -21.80 8.65 -0.39
CA SER A 37 -22.85 7.93 -1.10
C SER A 37 -22.48 6.44 -1.24
N PRO A 38 -23.45 5.51 -1.32
CA PRO A 38 -23.15 4.09 -1.48
C PRO A 38 -22.24 3.79 -2.68
N GLU A 39 -22.41 4.52 -3.78
CA GLU A 39 -21.59 4.39 -4.99
C GLU A 39 -20.14 4.84 -4.77
N GLU A 40 -19.94 5.97 -4.09
CA GLU A 40 -18.62 6.46 -3.72
C GLU A 40 -17.93 5.52 -2.73
N TYR A 41 -18.69 4.92 -1.80
CA TYR A 41 -18.15 3.95 -0.85
C TYR A 41 -17.66 2.68 -1.56
N VAL A 42 -18.41 2.16 -2.53
CA VAL A 42 -17.98 1.02 -3.36
C VAL A 42 -16.70 1.37 -4.12
N PHE A 43 -16.66 2.53 -4.78
CA PHE A 43 -15.49 2.97 -5.53
C PHE A 43 -14.25 3.14 -4.64
N ALA A 44 -14.42 3.78 -3.48
CA ALA A 44 -13.34 3.98 -2.51
C ALA A 44 -12.83 2.65 -1.95
N THR A 45 -13.73 1.71 -1.68
CA THR A 45 -13.36 0.35 -1.24
C THR A 45 -12.59 -0.42 -2.32
N LEU A 46 -12.94 -0.25 -3.60
CA LEU A 46 -12.20 -0.85 -4.71
C LEU A 46 -10.78 -0.29 -4.84
N ASN A 47 -10.59 1.02 -4.66
CA ASN A 47 -9.25 1.62 -4.64
C ASN A 47 -8.42 1.09 -3.46
N LEU A 48 -9.03 1.02 -2.27
CA LEU A 48 -8.43 0.42 -1.09
C LEU A 48 -7.93 -1.00 -1.33
N TYR A 49 -8.73 -1.81 -2.06
CA TYR A 49 -8.35 -3.16 -2.42
C TYR A 49 -7.09 -3.20 -3.30
N VAL A 50 -7.01 -2.33 -4.30
CA VAL A 50 -5.82 -2.24 -5.17
C VAL A 50 -4.59 -1.85 -4.36
N ASP A 51 -4.70 -0.87 -3.47
CA ASP A 51 -3.59 -0.42 -2.63
C ASP A 51 -3.06 -1.53 -1.70
N ILE A 52 -3.95 -2.33 -1.11
CA ILE A 52 -3.59 -3.49 -0.29
C ILE A 52 -2.82 -4.53 -1.11
N ILE A 53 -3.28 -4.83 -2.33
CA ILE A 53 -2.60 -5.79 -3.21
C ILE A 53 -1.22 -5.28 -3.61
N THR A 54 -1.10 -4.00 -3.93
CA THR A 54 0.19 -3.37 -4.25
C THR A 54 1.16 -3.44 -3.07
N LEU A 55 0.70 -3.10 -1.86
CA LEU A 55 1.51 -3.22 -0.64
C LEU A 55 1.97 -4.67 -0.40
N PHE A 56 1.07 -5.65 -0.60
CA PHE A 56 1.39 -7.07 -0.46
C PHE A 56 2.49 -7.53 -1.42
N ILE A 57 2.48 -7.05 -2.68
CA ILE A 57 3.53 -7.34 -3.66
C ILE A 57 4.89 -6.78 -3.22
N PHE A 58 4.93 -5.54 -2.71
CA PHE A 58 6.18 -4.96 -2.19
C PHE A 58 6.72 -5.75 -0.98
N LEU A 59 5.84 -6.19 -0.08
CA LEU A 59 6.21 -7.04 1.05
C LEU A 59 6.78 -8.39 0.58
N LEU A 60 6.13 -9.05 -0.39
CA LEU A 60 6.63 -10.30 -0.97
C LEU A 60 8.00 -10.13 -1.63
N GLN A 61 8.22 -9.05 -2.37
CA GLN A 61 9.51 -8.74 -2.98
C GLN A 61 10.60 -8.57 -1.91
N LEU A 62 10.30 -7.82 -0.84
CA LEU A 62 11.23 -7.61 0.27
C LEU A 62 11.57 -8.93 0.97
N LEU A 63 10.57 -9.75 1.29
CA LEU A 63 10.77 -11.07 1.90
C LEU A 63 11.61 -12.00 1.03
N ASN A 64 11.37 -11.99 -0.29
CA ASN A 64 12.13 -12.82 -1.23
C ASN A 64 13.61 -12.38 -1.31
N LEU A 65 13.86 -11.06 -1.33
CA LEU A 65 15.21 -10.49 -1.35
C LEU A 65 15.96 -10.71 -0.03
N CYS A 66 15.26 -10.75 1.11
CA CYS A 66 15.85 -11.04 2.42
C CYS A 66 16.15 -12.54 2.63
N ASN A 67 15.40 -13.43 1.99
CA ASN A 67 15.59 -14.88 2.08
C ASN A 67 16.62 -15.44 1.08
N SER A 68 17.18 -14.61 0.20
CA SER A 68 18.20 -14.98 -0.81
C SER A 68 19.60 -14.49 -0.43
#